data_AF-A0A0D8HDF5-F1
#
_entry.id   AF-A0A0D8HDF5-F1
#
_cell.length_a   1.000
_cell.length_b   1.000
_cell.length_c   1.000
_cell.angle_alpha   90.00
_cell.angle_beta   90.00
_cell.angle_gamma   90.00
#
_symmetry.space_group_name_H-M   'P 1'
#
loop_
_entity.id
_entity.type
_entity.pdbx_description
1 polymer ?
#
loop_
_entity_poly.entity_id
_entity_poly.type
_entity_poly.pdbx_seq_one_letter_code
_entity_poly.pdbx_strand_id
1 'polypeptide(L)'
;MKRYPAELKNKVVAALYELDNSEPAKAGAIAKIAKDHGINANVVYQWNSERKISANAVSDKINKIKAVVDTAAMNEHELGSWLRANGVLAEDLEEWRNTLESAFDNKSAANRAHQVELDKERKARVRIEAELRRKEKALAEAAAHLFISVLAYHLLSAIELTLRQNNDKRRWSTIKEQLNSHRRATIVLTSDKGVVYHIRTSGVSEPVHKEIYRLLGVSDPLKRIKTIATHL
;
A
#
# COMPACT_ATOMS: atom_id res chain seq x y z
N MET A 1 -31.63 62.73 -12.86
CA MET A 1 -30.42 62.04 -13.37
C MET A 1 -30.31 62.33 -14.87
N LYS A 2 -29.21 62.91 -15.36
CA LYS A 2 -29.01 63.06 -16.82
C LYS A 2 -28.95 61.67 -17.43
N ARG A 3 -29.90 61.34 -18.30
CA ARG A 3 -29.98 60.04 -18.98
C ARG A 3 -29.05 60.09 -20.17
N TYR A 4 -27.89 59.45 -20.08
CA TYR A 4 -26.94 59.41 -21.19
C TYR A 4 -27.46 58.44 -22.27
N PRO A 5 -27.37 58.79 -23.57
CA PRO A 5 -27.73 57.90 -24.67
C PRO A 5 -26.89 56.60 -24.64
N ALA A 6 -27.49 55.48 -25.01
CA ALA A 6 -26.83 54.18 -25.05
C ALA A 6 -25.61 54.17 -26.01
N GLU A 7 -25.69 54.91 -27.11
CA GLU A 7 -24.57 55.08 -28.05
C GLU A 7 -23.34 55.73 -27.41
N LEU A 8 -23.55 56.68 -26.50
CA LEU A 8 -22.48 57.36 -25.80
C LEU A 8 -21.81 56.44 -24.77
N LYS A 9 -22.61 55.61 -24.07
CA LYS A 9 -22.07 54.57 -23.17
C LYS A 9 -21.21 53.57 -23.94
N ASN A 10 -21.65 53.13 -25.12
CA ASN A 10 -20.91 52.18 -25.94
C ASN A 10 -19.57 52.77 -26.45
N LYS A 11 -19.55 54.03 -26.87
CA LYS A 11 -18.31 54.72 -27.30
C LYS A 11 -17.30 54.88 -26.17
N VAL A 12 -17.76 55.24 -24.97
CA VAL A 12 -16.91 55.38 -23.78
C VAL A 12 -16.37 54.02 -23.34
N VAL A 13 -17.20 52.98 -23.38
CA VAL A 13 -16.78 51.61 -23.08
C VAL A 13 -15.75 51.11 -24.11
N ALA A 14 -15.91 51.40 -25.41
CA ALA A 14 -14.92 51.10 -26.43
C ALA A 14 -13.58 51.80 -26.20
N ALA A 15 -13.60 53.09 -25.84
CA ALA A 15 -12.39 53.82 -25.47
C ALA A 15 -11.71 53.27 -24.20
N LEU A 16 -12.49 52.75 -23.24
CA LEU A 16 -11.95 52.05 -22.07
C LEU A 16 -11.32 50.70 -22.46
N TYR A 17 -11.85 49.97 -23.45
CA TYR A 17 -11.22 48.76 -23.99
C TYR A 17 -9.89 49.07 -24.70
N GLU A 18 -9.81 50.16 -25.46
CA GLU A 18 -8.57 50.58 -26.14
C GLU A 18 -7.48 50.98 -25.14
N LEU A 19 -7.84 51.60 -24.01
CA LEU A 19 -6.90 51.92 -22.94
C LEU A 19 -6.33 50.69 -22.23
N ASP A 20 -7.13 49.63 -22.04
CA ASP A 20 -6.66 48.39 -21.43
C ASP A 20 -5.69 47.61 -22.34
N ASN A 21 -5.74 47.85 -23.66
CA ASN A 21 -4.85 47.22 -24.65
C ASN A 21 -3.52 47.99 -24.86
N SER A 22 -3.28 49.10 -24.13
CA SER A 22 -2.10 49.96 -24.29
C SER A 22 -1.30 50.05 -22.98
N GLU A 23 0.03 49.88 -23.04
CA GLU A 23 0.97 49.99 -21.90
C GLU A 23 0.84 51.28 -21.05
N PRO A 24 1.37 51.25 -19.80
CA PRO A 24 0.57 51.29 -18.59
C PRO A 24 -0.22 52.60 -18.44
N ALA A 25 -1.44 52.44 -17.90
CA ALA A 25 -2.44 53.49 -17.67
C ALA A 25 -1.82 54.81 -17.17
N LYS A 26 -1.69 55.79 -18.06
CA LYS A 26 -1.31 57.16 -17.69
C LYS A 26 -2.35 57.70 -16.71
N ALA A 27 -1.92 58.05 -15.49
CA ALA A 27 -2.76 58.64 -14.48
C ALA A 27 -3.54 59.84 -15.06
N GLY A 28 -4.86 59.74 -15.09
CA GLY A 28 -5.74 60.74 -15.71
C GLY A 28 -6.38 60.34 -17.05
N ALA A 29 -6.12 59.15 -17.60
CA ALA A 29 -6.75 58.68 -18.85
C ALA A 29 -8.30 58.64 -18.76
N ILE A 30 -8.86 58.24 -17.62
CA ILE A 30 -10.31 58.25 -17.36
C ILE A 30 -10.87 59.69 -17.36
N ALA A 31 -10.11 60.65 -16.81
CA ALA A 31 -10.49 62.05 -16.80
C ALA A 31 -10.42 62.67 -18.22
N LYS A 32 -9.50 62.18 -19.06
CA LYS A 32 -9.41 62.56 -20.48
C LYS A 32 -10.62 62.06 -21.27
N ILE A 33 -10.98 60.77 -21.13
CA ILE A 33 -12.18 60.19 -21.75
C ILE A 33 -13.45 60.93 -21.31
N ALA A 34 -13.54 61.28 -20.01
CA ALA A 34 -14.66 62.04 -19.47
C ALA A 34 -14.77 63.43 -20.13
N LYS A 35 -13.65 64.12 -20.34
CA LYS A 35 -13.59 65.44 -21.00
C LYS A 35 -13.91 65.35 -22.49
N ASP A 36 -13.34 64.38 -23.19
CA ASP A 36 -13.47 64.21 -24.65
C ASP A 36 -14.91 63.86 -25.05
N HIS A 37 -15.66 63.18 -24.18
CA HIS A 37 -17.07 62.84 -24.41
C HIS A 37 -18.07 63.74 -23.66
N GLY A 38 -17.59 64.74 -22.90
CA GLY A 38 -18.45 65.68 -22.15
C GLY A 38 -19.25 65.04 -21.01
N ILE A 39 -18.71 64.01 -20.36
CA ILE A 39 -19.38 63.20 -19.32
C ILE A 39 -18.70 63.43 -17.98
N ASN A 40 -19.47 63.32 -16.89
CA ASN A 40 -18.91 63.35 -15.54
C ASN A 40 -17.97 62.15 -15.31
N ALA A 41 -16.75 62.41 -14.83
CA ALA A 41 -15.75 61.38 -14.56
C ALA A 41 -16.25 60.25 -13.63
N ASN A 42 -17.11 60.56 -12.65
CA ASN A 42 -17.71 59.56 -11.75
C ASN A 42 -18.59 58.54 -12.50
N VAL A 43 -19.24 58.95 -13.59
CA VAL A 43 -20.05 58.05 -14.43
C VAL A 43 -19.15 57.09 -15.21
N VAL A 44 -17.98 57.56 -15.66
CA VAL A 44 -16.97 56.72 -16.32
C VAL A 44 -16.36 55.72 -15.32
N TYR A 45 -16.08 56.15 -14.08
CA TYR A 45 -15.64 55.24 -13.01
C TYR A 45 -16.69 54.18 -12.67
N GLN A 46 -17.95 54.57 -12.57
CA GLN A 46 -19.06 53.64 -12.34
C GLN A 46 -19.22 52.63 -13.49
N TRP A 47 -19.11 53.06 -14.75
CA TRP A 47 -19.17 52.14 -15.88
C TRP A 47 -17.95 51.22 -15.96
N ASN A 48 -16.78 51.67 -15.51
CA ASN A 48 -15.59 50.83 -15.42
C ASN A 48 -15.74 49.74 -14.33
N SER A 49 -16.31 50.06 -13.18
CA SER A 49 -16.59 49.05 -12.14
C SER A 49 -17.71 48.10 -12.56
N GLU A 50 -18.79 48.59 -13.19
CA GLU A 50 -19.86 47.76 -13.79
C GLU A 50 -19.30 46.78 -14.82
N ARG A 51 -18.34 47.22 -15.64
CA ARG A 51 -17.64 46.37 -16.63
C ARG A 51 -16.80 45.29 -15.96
N LYS A 52 -16.01 45.61 -14.93
CA LYS A 52 -15.18 44.64 -14.20
C LYS A 52 -16.02 43.59 -13.45
N ILE A 53 -17.14 44.01 -12.84
CA ILE A 53 -18.09 43.09 -12.21
C ILE A 53 -18.72 42.16 -13.26
N SER A 54 -19.08 42.70 -14.43
CA SER A 54 -19.62 41.91 -15.54
C SER A 54 -18.59 40.93 -16.12
N ALA A 55 -17.31 41.32 -16.22
CA ALA A 55 -16.22 40.44 -16.63
C ALA A 55 -16.03 39.26 -15.65
N ASN A 56 -16.07 39.51 -14.34
CA ASN A 56 -16.03 38.46 -13.32
C ASN A 56 -17.20 37.48 -13.41
N ALA A 57 -18.41 37.97 -13.69
CA ALA A 57 -19.59 37.10 -13.88
C ALA A 57 -19.53 36.26 -15.16
N VAL A 58 -18.87 36.75 -16.21
CA VAL A 58 -18.64 36.01 -17.47
C VAL A 58 -17.51 34.97 -17.29
N SER A 59 -16.48 35.31 -16.51
CA SER A 59 -15.40 34.41 -16.08
C SER A 59 -15.89 33.16 -15.34
N ASP A 60 -16.96 33.25 -14.55
CA ASP A 60 -17.57 32.08 -13.88
C ASP A 60 -18.42 31.22 -14.83
N LYS A 61 -18.95 31.79 -15.93
CA LYS A 61 -19.66 31.03 -16.98
C LYS A 61 -18.71 30.34 -17.95
N ILE A 62 -17.52 30.91 -18.16
CA ILE A 62 -16.48 30.35 -18.99
C ILE A 62 -15.71 29.35 -18.12
N ASN A 63 -15.72 28.07 -18.48
CA ASN A 63 -14.82 27.10 -17.87
C ASN A 63 -13.37 27.59 -18.05
N LYS A 64 -12.73 28.09 -16.99
CA LYS A 64 -11.38 28.70 -17.01
C LYS A 64 -10.34 27.78 -17.66
N ILE A 65 -10.47 26.47 -17.45
CA ILE A 65 -9.65 25.45 -18.09
C ILE A 65 -9.87 25.42 -19.61
N LYS A 66 -11.13 25.46 -20.06
CA LYS A 66 -11.47 25.47 -21.48
C LYS A 66 -10.96 26.74 -22.16
N ALA A 67 -11.09 27.89 -21.51
CA ALA A 67 -10.54 29.15 -22.00
C ALA A 67 -9.03 29.04 -22.25
N VAL A 68 -8.27 28.63 -21.22
CA VAL A 68 -6.81 28.50 -21.32
C VAL A 68 -6.41 27.51 -22.43
N VAL A 69 -7.11 26.37 -22.55
CA VAL A 69 -6.84 25.36 -23.59
C VAL A 69 -7.17 25.87 -25.00
N ASP A 70 -8.34 26.49 -25.19
CA ASP A 70 -8.76 26.99 -26.50
C ASP A 70 -7.82 28.11 -26.98
N THR A 71 -7.35 28.96 -26.06
CA THR A 71 -6.42 30.07 -26.37
C THR A 71 -4.97 29.65 -26.57
N ALA A 72 -4.58 28.43 -26.16
CA ALA A 72 -3.17 28.00 -26.19
C ALA A 72 -2.60 27.84 -27.61
N ALA A 73 -3.45 27.64 -28.62
CA ALA A 73 -3.04 27.45 -30.02
C ALA A 73 -3.38 28.65 -30.93
N MET A 74 -3.98 29.71 -30.39
CA MET A 74 -4.41 30.88 -31.16
C MET A 74 -3.25 31.83 -31.45
N ASN A 75 -3.25 32.45 -32.63
CA ASN A 75 -2.32 33.55 -32.92
C ASN A 75 -2.75 34.85 -32.18
N GLU A 76 -1.86 35.83 -32.10
CA GLU A 76 -2.08 37.08 -31.33
C GLU A 76 -3.36 37.85 -31.79
N HIS A 77 -3.72 37.71 -33.07
CA HIS A 77 -4.89 38.37 -33.64
C HIS A 77 -6.21 37.63 -33.35
N GLU A 78 -6.19 36.30 -33.38
CA GLU A 78 -7.27 35.40 -32.97
C GLU A 78 -7.51 35.49 -31.48
N LEU A 79 -6.44 35.53 -30.67
CA LEU A 79 -6.50 35.68 -29.23
C LEU A 79 -7.19 36.99 -28.84
N GLY A 80 -6.79 38.12 -29.45
CA GLY A 80 -7.45 39.40 -29.21
C GLY A 80 -8.93 39.40 -29.61
N SER A 81 -9.29 38.72 -30.69
CA SER A 81 -10.69 38.62 -31.14
C SER A 81 -11.52 37.73 -30.21
N TRP A 82 -10.95 36.63 -29.73
CA TRP A 82 -11.56 35.73 -28.77
C TRP A 82 -11.76 36.39 -27.40
N LEU A 83 -10.76 37.11 -26.89
CA LEU A 83 -10.83 37.85 -25.63
C LEU A 83 -11.94 38.91 -25.66
N ARG A 84 -12.06 39.64 -26.78
CA ARG A 84 -13.15 40.61 -26.99
C ARG A 84 -14.52 39.95 -27.11
N ALA A 85 -14.63 38.84 -27.83
CA ALA A 85 -15.88 38.12 -28.00
C ALA A 85 -16.39 37.46 -26.71
N ASN A 86 -15.46 36.99 -25.87
CA ASN A 86 -15.77 36.33 -24.61
C ASN A 86 -15.71 37.27 -23.40
N GLY A 87 -15.30 38.53 -23.57
CA GLY A 87 -15.28 39.54 -22.51
C GLY A 87 -14.26 39.27 -21.40
N VAL A 88 -13.15 38.60 -21.71
CA VAL A 88 -12.09 38.20 -20.76
C VAL A 88 -10.85 39.08 -20.98
N LEU A 89 -10.18 39.50 -19.90
CA LEU A 89 -8.93 40.26 -19.99
C LEU A 89 -7.74 39.31 -20.18
N ALA A 90 -6.72 39.76 -20.91
CA ALA A 90 -5.51 38.96 -21.15
C ALA A 90 -4.80 38.59 -19.83
N GLU A 91 -4.82 39.50 -18.85
CA GLU A 91 -4.21 39.29 -17.54
C GLU A 91 -4.93 38.22 -16.72
N ASP A 92 -6.27 38.20 -16.76
CA ASP A 92 -7.07 37.14 -16.11
C ASP A 92 -6.74 35.76 -16.71
N LEU A 93 -6.53 35.69 -18.03
CA LEU A 93 -6.18 34.45 -18.72
C LEU A 93 -4.78 33.95 -18.30
N GLU A 94 -3.82 34.87 -18.12
CA GLU A 94 -2.47 34.55 -17.67
C GLU A 94 -2.45 34.12 -16.20
N GLU A 95 -3.23 34.78 -15.34
CA GLU A 95 -3.45 34.33 -13.95
C GLU A 95 -4.03 32.92 -13.89
N TRP A 96 -5.01 32.59 -14.74
CA TRP A 96 -5.59 31.24 -14.79
C TRP A 96 -4.58 30.21 -15.31
N ARG A 97 -3.75 30.57 -16.30
CA ARG A 97 -2.67 29.69 -16.77
C ARG A 97 -1.70 29.36 -15.64
N ASN A 98 -1.22 30.38 -14.93
CA ASN A 98 -0.29 30.22 -13.81
C ASN A 98 -0.91 29.41 -12.66
N THR A 99 -2.21 29.60 -12.41
CA THR A 99 -2.95 28.84 -11.40
C THR A 99 -3.09 27.36 -11.79
N LEU A 100 -3.31 27.06 -13.07
CA LEU A 100 -3.37 25.67 -13.56
C LEU A 100 -2.02 24.98 -13.53
N GLU A 101 -0.95 25.68 -13.93
CA GLU A 101 0.41 25.16 -13.92
C GLU A 101 0.88 24.84 -12.50
N SER A 102 0.70 25.78 -11.57
CA SER A 102 1.00 25.57 -10.14
C SER A 102 0.14 24.47 -9.52
N ALA A 103 -1.14 24.32 -9.91
CA ALA A 103 -2.00 23.23 -9.46
C ALA A 103 -1.54 21.85 -9.98
N PHE A 104 -1.07 21.78 -11.23
CA PHE A 104 -0.51 20.54 -11.81
C PHE A 104 0.78 20.13 -11.11
N ASP A 105 1.68 21.09 -10.87
CA ASP A 105 2.93 20.86 -10.14
C ASP A 105 2.67 20.41 -8.71
N ASN A 106 1.77 21.09 -7.98
CA ASN A 106 1.39 20.71 -6.62
C ASN A 106 0.75 19.33 -6.58
N LYS A 107 -0.13 19.01 -7.53
CA LYS A 107 -0.76 17.68 -7.60
C LYS A 107 0.28 16.61 -7.89
N SER A 108 1.26 16.88 -8.77
CA SER A 108 2.36 15.95 -9.05
C SER A 108 3.26 15.72 -7.82
N ALA A 109 3.58 16.79 -7.08
CA ALA A 109 4.40 16.71 -5.87
C ALA A 109 3.66 16.00 -4.73
N ALA A 110 2.38 16.31 -4.52
CA ALA A 110 1.53 15.63 -3.56
C ALA A 110 1.37 14.15 -3.89
N ASN A 111 1.22 13.79 -5.17
CA ASN A 111 1.09 12.39 -5.59
C ASN A 111 2.40 11.62 -5.37
N ARG A 112 3.56 12.23 -5.66
CA ARG A 112 4.87 11.64 -5.35
C ARG A 112 5.06 11.45 -3.84
N ALA A 113 4.72 12.46 -3.03
CA ALA A 113 4.81 12.37 -1.58
C ALA A 113 3.89 11.29 -1.00
N HIS A 114 2.65 11.23 -1.51
CA HIS A 114 1.68 10.19 -1.12
C HIS A 114 2.17 8.79 -1.51
N GLN A 115 2.74 8.62 -2.70
CA GLN A 115 3.30 7.35 -3.14
C GLN A 115 4.46 6.89 -2.25
N VAL A 116 5.36 7.81 -1.88
CA VAL A 116 6.46 7.52 -0.95
C VAL A 116 5.94 7.08 0.42
N GLU A 117 4.88 7.71 0.92
CA GLU A 117 4.28 7.33 2.20
C GLU A 117 3.62 5.96 2.14
N LEU A 118 2.87 5.67 1.06
CA LEU A 118 2.30 4.35 0.81
C LEU A 118 3.38 3.27 0.74
N ASP A 119 4.53 3.56 0.12
CA ASP A 119 5.64 2.60 0.03
C ASP A 119 6.28 2.33 1.40
N LYS A 120 6.38 3.35 2.27
CA LYS A 120 6.83 3.16 3.66
C LYS A 120 5.85 2.30 4.44
N GLU A 121 4.55 2.58 4.34
CA GLU A 121 3.52 1.79 5.01
C GLU A 121 3.53 0.34 4.55
N ARG A 122 3.65 0.10 3.23
CA ARG A 122 3.77 -1.25 2.66
C ARG A 122 4.98 -1.98 3.23
N LYS A 123 6.15 -1.34 3.29
CA LYS A 123 7.37 -1.92 3.89
C LYS A 123 7.18 -2.23 5.38
N ALA A 124 6.54 -1.33 6.13
CA ALA A 124 6.24 -1.53 7.54
C ALA A 124 5.30 -2.73 7.74
N ARG A 125 4.23 -2.83 6.95
CA ARG A 125 3.29 -3.97 6.97
C ARG A 125 4.02 -5.29 6.71
N VAL A 126 4.82 -5.37 5.64
CA VAL A 126 5.59 -6.58 5.31
C VAL A 126 6.54 -6.97 6.44
N ARG A 127 7.22 -6.00 7.05
CA ARG A 127 8.10 -6.27 8.21
C ARG A 127 7.31 -6.83 9.39
N ILE A 128 6.18 -6.21 9.73
CA ILE A 128 5.33 -6.64 10.84
C ILE A 128 4.77 -8.03 10.59
N GLU A 129 4.30 -8.32 9.38
CA GLU A 129 3.80 -9.64 8.98
C GLU A 129 4.89 -10.71 9.06
N ALA A 130 6.13 -10.39 8.65
CA ALA A 130 7.26 -11.31 8.78
C ALA A 130 7.61 -11.60 10.24
N GLU A 131 7.61 -10.58 11.10
CA GLU A 131 7.82 -10.74 12.54
C GLU A 131 6.70 -11.55 13.19
N LEU A 132 5.44 -11.31 12.80
CA LEU A 132 4.29 -12.09 13.25
C LEU A 132 4.44 -13.56 12.87
N ARG A 133 4.75 -13.85 11.60
CA ARG A 133 4.95 -15.22 11.12
C ARG A 133 6.09 -15.94 11.85
N ARG A 134 7.18 -15.25 12.15
CA ARG A 134 8.30 -15.80 12.95
C ARG A 134 7.83 -16.14 14.36
N LYS A 135 7.08 -15.25 15.00
CA LYS A 135 6.53 -15.46 16.36
C LYS A 135 5.53 -16.62 16.39
N GLU A 136 4.62 -16.69 15.42
CA GLU A 136 3.67 -17.79 15.30
C GLU A 136 4.35 -19.14 15.08
N LYS A 137 5.38 -19.18 14.22
CA LYS A 137 6.19 -20.40 14.03
C LYS A 137 6.86 -20.85 15.33
N ALA A 138 7.51 -19.92 16.04
CA ALA A 138 8.17 -20.24 17.31
C ALA A 138 7.16 -20.70 18.38
N LEU A 139 5.97 -20.10 18.41
CA LEU A 139 4.88 -20.51 19.30
C LEU A 139 4.39 -21.92 18.96
N ALA A 140 4.20 -22.24 17.67
CA ALA A 140 3.80 -23.57 17.23
C ALA A 140 4.87 -24.63 17.58
N GLU A 141 6.15 -24.32 17.39
CA GLU A 141 7.26 -25.20 17.79
C GLU A 141 7.28 -25.44 19.30
N ALA A 142 7.11 -24.38 20.10
CA ALA A 142 7.03 -24.48 21.56
C ALA A 142 5.81 -25.30 22.03
N ALA A 143 4.64 -25.10 21.41
CA ALA A 143 3.43 -25.85 21.71
C ALA A 143 3.58 -27.34 21.36
N ALA A 144 4.19 -27.65 20.20
CA ALA A 144 4.49 -29.02 19.81
C ALA A 144 5.45 -29.70 20.79
N HIS A 145 6.49 -28.99 21.23
CA HIS A 145 7.41 -29.51 22.25
C HIS A 145 6.70 -29.74 23.59
N LEU A 146 5.89 -28.79 24.05
CA LEU A 146 5.11 -28.95 25.27
C LEU A 146 4.18 -30.17 25.19
N PHE A 147 3.47 -30.34 24.07
CA PHE A 147 2.61 -31.48 23.83
C PHE A 147 3.36 -32.81 23.93
N ILE A 148 4.50 -32.94 23.25
CA ILE A 148 5.31 -34.16 23.27
C ILE A 148 5.86 -34.42 24.69
N SER A 149 6.32 -33.37 25.40
CA SER A 149 6.83 -33.50 26.77
C SER A 149 5.75 -33.94 27.76
N VAL A 150 4.55 -33.37 27.67
CA VAL A 150 3.39 -33.75 28.49
C VAL A 150 2.98 -35.20 28.18
N LEU A 151 2.91 -35.57 26.90
CA LEU A 151 2.57 -36.94 26.51
C LEU A 151 3.63 -37.95 26.99
N ALA A 152 4.91 -37.62 26.85
CA ALA A 152 6.01 -38.45 27.32
C ALA A 152 5.99 -38.62 28.85
N TYR A 153 5.69 -37.56 29.60
CA TYR A 153 5.51 -37.62 31.05
C TYR A 153 4.37 -38.56 31.43
N HIS A 154 3.19 -38.40 30.85
CA HIS A 154 2.04 -39.26 31.15
C HIS A 154 2.28 -40.71 30.75
N LEU A 155 2.94 -40.95 29.62
CA LEU A 155 3.31 -42.29 29.19
C LEU A 155 4.28 -42.95 30.18
N LEU A 156 5.30 -42.21 30.63
CA LEU A 156 6.24 -42.70 31.65
C LEU A 156 5.50 -42.99 32.97
N SER A 157 4.65 -42.07 33.42
CA SER A 157 3.85 -42.26 34.64
C SER A 157 2.94 -43.48 34.55
N ALA A 158 2.31 -43.73 33.39
CA ALA A 158 1.48 -44.90 33.17
C ALA A 158 2.29 -46.21 33.20
N ILE A 159 3.48 -46.22 32.59
CA ILE A 159 4.40 -47.36 32.62
C ILE A 159 4.85 -47.65 34.06
N GLU A 160 5.31 -46.63 34.78
CA GLU A 160 5.75 -46.78 36.17
C GLU A 160 4.61 -47.25 37.08
N LEU A 161 3.40 -46.70 36.91
CA LEU A 161 2.23 -47.11 37.67
C LEU A 161 1.90 -48.59 37.41
N THR A 162 1.90 -49.01 36.15
CA THR A 162 1.61 -50.40 35.76
C THR A 162 2.64 -51.36 36.33
N LEU A 163 3.93 -51.01 36.26
CA LEU A 163 5.01 -51.82 36.84
C LEU A 163 4.90 -51.92 38.37
N ARG A 164 4.60 -50.81 39.05
CA ARG A 164 4.39 -50.80 40.51
C ARG A 164 3.18 -51.63 40.93
N GLN A 165 2.09 -51.58 40.17
CA GLN A 165 0.90 -52.41 40.40
C GLN A 165 1.21 -53.90 40.26
N ASN A 166 2.13 -54.27 39.35
CA ASN A 166 2.64 -55.63 39.22
C ASN A 166 3.82 -55.94 40.17
N ASN A 167 4.01 -55.12 41.22
CA ASN A 167 5.02 -55.29 42.27
C ASN A 167 6.49 -55.24 41.80
N ASP A 168 6.75 -54.63 40.64
CA ASP A 168 8.11 -54.35 40.19
C ASP A 168 8.64 -53.06 40.86
N LYS A 169 9.73 -53.21 41.62
CA LYS A 169 10.37 -52.13 42.39
C LYS A 169 11.66 -51.62 41.76
N ARG A 170 12.01 -52.10 40.56
CA ARG A 170 13.19 -51.62 39.83
C ARG A 170 13.06 -50.13 39.54
N ARG A 171 14.18 -49.40 39.59
CA ARG A 171 14.21 -48.00 39.15
C ARG A 171 13.99 -47.93 37.64
N TRP A 172 13.31 -46.89 37.17
CA TRP A 172 13.09 -46.67 35.74
C TRP A 172 14.40 -46.67 34.93
N SER A 173 15.49 -46.12 35.47
CA SER A 173 16.81 -46.15 34.83
C SER A 173 17.28 -47.57 34.50
N THR A 174 17.08 -48.52 35.42
CA THR A 174 17.45 -49.92 35.24
C THR A 174 16.57 -50.61 34.21
N ILE A 175 15.27 -50.38 34.25
CA ILE A 175 14.31 -50.91 33.26
C ILE A 175 14.64 -50.36 31.86
N LYS A 176 14.92 -49.06 31.76
CA LYS A 176 15.32 -48.40 30.52
C LYS A 176 16.62 -48.97 29.97
N GLU A 177 17.62 -49.19 30.81
CA GLU A 177 18.90 -49.79 30.41
C GLU A 177 18.71 -51.22 29.88
N GLN A 178 17.90 -52.03 30.57
CA GLN A 178 17.54 -53.38 30.12
C GLN A 178 16.83 -53.32 28.77
N LEU A 179 15.76 -52.53 28.64
CA LEU A 179 15.04 -52.38 27.36
C LEU A 179 15.91 -51.80 26.23
N ASN A 180 16.95 -51.04 26.54
CA ASN A 180 17.86 -50.45 25.55
C ASN A 180 18.77 -51.49 24.87
N SER A 181 18.89 -52.72 25.38
CA SER A 181 19.57 -53.79 24.63
C SER A 181 18.67 -54.39 23.54
N HIS A 182 17.34 -54.26 23.65
CA HIS A 182 16.39 -54.70 22.62
C HIS A 182 16.12 -53.60 21.58
N ARG A 183 17.01 -53.48 20.58
CA ARG A 183 16.94 -52.43 19.54
C ARG A 183 16.81 -52.98 18.13
N ARG A 184 16.37 -52.11 17.22
CA ARG A 184 16.40 -52.36 15.78
C ARG A 184 17.61 -51.67 15.16
N ALA A 185 18.42 -52.45 14.43
CA ALA A 185 19.50 -51.98 13.60
C ALA A 185 19.04 -51.87 12.14
N THR A 186 19.53 -50.85 11.42
CA THR A 186 19.35 -50.74 9.97
C THR A 186 20.72 -50.92 9.33
N ILE A 187 20.82 -51.94 8.47
CA ILE A 187 22.00 -52.24 7.66
C ILE A 187 21.70 -51.72 6.26
N VAL A 188 22.57 -50.86 5.74
CA VAL A 188 22.47 -50.34 4.38
C VAL A 188 23.55 -51.03 3.55
N LEU A 189 23.13 -51.74 2.50
CA LEU A 189 24.01 -52.44 1.59
C LEU A 189 23.75 -51.94 0.17
N THR A 190 24.80 -51.68 -0.59
CA THR A 190 24.70 -51.32 -2.00
C THR A 190 25.22 -52.49 -2.84
N SER A 191 24.40 -52.98 -3.77
CA SER A 191 24.80 -54.04 -4.71
C SER A 191 25.66 -53.45 -5.83
N ASP A 192 26.49 -54.30 -6.43
CA ASP A 192 27.20 -54.11 -7.70
C ASP A 192 26.34 -53.55 -8.85
N LYS A 193 25.02 -53.78 -8.81
CA LYS A 193 24.03 -53.26 -9.78
C LYS A 193 23.44 -51.89 -9.39
N GLY A 194 24.00 -51.21 -8.39
CA GLY A 194 23.54 -49.89 -7.93
C GLY A 194 22.27 -49.89 -7.06
N VAL A 195 21.79 -51.08 -6.65
CA VAL A 195 20.57 -51.19 -5.80
C VAL A 195 20.94 -51.01 -4.33
N VAL A 196 20.20 -50.16 -3.61
CA VAL A 196 20.39 -49.93 -2.17
C VAL A 196 19.37 -50.75 -1.37
N TYR A 197 19.86 -51.71 -0.62
CA TYR A 197 19.09 -52.53 0.30
C TYR A 197 19.15 -51.94 1.71
N HIS A 198 17.97 -51.62 2.25
CA HIS A 198 17.81 -51.28 3.66
C HIS A 198 17.25 -52.49 4.40
N ILE A 199 18.13 -53.19 5.12
CA ILE A 199 17.76 -54.36 5.92
C ILE A 199 17.59 -53.90 7.36
N ARG A 200 16.37 -53.96 7.88
CA ARG A 200 16.07 -53.69 9.29
C ARG A 200 16.06 -55.00 10.06
N THR A 201 17.09 -55.21 10.86
CA THR A 201 17.23 -56.38 11.73
C THR A 201 16.96 -55.97 13.16
N SER A 202 16.00 -56.62 13.81
CA SER A 202 15.71 -56.42 15.23
C SER A 202 16.51 -57.38 16.08
N GLY A 203 16.98 -56.92 17.25
CA GLY A 203 17.60 -57.77 18.27
C GLY A 203 16.62 -58.84 18.77
N VAL A 204 17.15 -59.89 19.40
CA VAL A 204 16.32 -60.94 20.02
C VAL A 204 15.91 -60.50 21.41
N SER A 205 14.63 -60.63 21.75
CA SER A 205 14.15 -60.36 23.10
C SER A 205 14.76 -61.35 24.11
N GLU A 206 15.61 -60.87 25.01
CA GLU A 206 16.10 -61.61 26.17
C GLU A 206 15.00 -61.92 27.19
N PRO A 207 15.18 -62.88 28.12
CA PRO A 207 14.20 -63.20 29.16
C PRO A 207 13.75 -61.98 29.96
N VAL A 208 14.67 -61.06 30.25
CA VAL A 208 14.39 -59.81 30.97
C VAL A 208 13.41 -58.90 30.20
N HIS A 209 13.54 -58.82 28.87
CA HIS A 209 12.61 -58.04 28.04
C HIS A 209 11.22 -58.67 28.02
N LYS A 210 11.15 -59.99 27.86
CA LYS A 210 9.88 -60.73 27.86
C LYS A 210 9.14 -60.55 29.18
N GLU A 211 9.87 -60.55 30.28
CA GLU A 211 9.30 -60.31 31.60
C GLU A 211 8.73 -58.90 31.73
N ILE A 212 9.48 -57.87 31.32
CA ILE A 212 8.99 -56.49 31.33
C ILE A 212 7.75 -56.33 30.43
N TYR A 213 7.74 -56.95 29.25
CA TYR A 213 6.59 -56.91 28.33
C TYR A 213 5.36 -57.60 28.90
N ARG A 214 5.55 -58.73 29.59
CA ARG A 214 4.48 -59.44 30.30
C ARG A 214 3.87 -58.57 31.41
N LEU A 215 4.70 -57.91 32.20
CA LEU A 215 4.24 -57.00 33.27
C LEU A 215 3.49 -55.78 32.73
N LEU A 216 3.90 -55.28 31.56
CA LEU A 216 3.24 -54.16 30.87
C LEU A 216 2.03 -54.57 30.03
N GLY A 217 1.75 -55.87 29.88
CA GLY A 217 0.67 -56.38 29.04
C GLY A 217 0.87 -56.13 27.53
N VAL A 218 2.12 -55.96 27.08
CA VAL A 218 2.44 -55.67 25.67
C VAL A 218 3.06 -56.88 24.98
N SER A 219 2.76 -57.06 23.70
CA SER A 219 3.44 -58.05 22.85
C SER A 219 4.82 -57.53 22.43
N ASP A 220 5.72 -58.44 22.06
CA ASP A 220 7.05 -58.07 21.54
C ASP A 220 6.90 -57.05 20.39
N PRO A 221 7.39 -55.80 20.58
CA PRO A 221 7.19 -54.73 19.61
C PRO A 221 8.04 -54.89 18.35
N LEU A 222 9.07 -55.75 18.36
CA LEU A 222 10.06 -55.85 17.30
C LEU A 222 9.91 -57.11 16.44
N LYS A 223 9.33 -56.98 15.24
CA LYS A 223 9.35 -58.06 14.23
C LYS A 223 10.78 -58.33 13.71
N ARG A 224 11.15 -59.62 13.64
CA ARG A 224 12.51 -60.17 13.42
C ARG A 224 13.29 -59.53 12.25
N ILE A 225 12.71 -59.47 11.05
CA ILE A 225 13.38 -58.94 9.85
C ILE A 225 12.37 -58.19 8.99
N LYS A 226 12.76 -57.01 8.49
CA LYS A 226 12.07 -56.31 7.39
C LYS A 226 13.10 -55.85 6.36
N THR A 227 12.96 -56.27 5.11
CA THR A 227 13.81 -55.85 3.99
C THR A 227 13.06 -54.87 3.12
N ILE A 228 13.66 -53.73 2.82
CA ILE A 228 13.14 -52.74 1.87
C ILE A 228 14.24 -52.53 0.82
N ALA A 229 13.94 -52.86 -0.43
CA ALA A 229 14.84 -52.60 -1.56
C ALA A 229 14.39 -51.32 -2.26
N THR A 230 15.32 -50.39 -2.46
CA THR A 230 15.08 -49.16 -3.22
C THR A 230 16.04 -49.16 -4.40
N HIS A 231 15.50 -49.11 -5.62
CA HIS A 231 16.29 -48.87 -6.82
C HIS A 231 16.62 -47.38 -6.89
N LEU A 232 17.90 -47.05 -7.07
CA LEU A 232 18.35 -45.71 -7.47
C LEU A 232 18.11 -45.51 -8.97
#